data_AF-A0A947T4T3-F1
#
_entry.id   AF-A0A947T4T3-F1
#
_cell.length_a   1.000
_cell.length_b   1.000
_cell.length_c   1.000
_cell.angle_alpha   90.00
_cell.angle_beta   90.00
_cell.angle_gamma   90.00
#
_symmetry.space_group_name_H-M   'P 1'
#
loop_
_entity.id
_entity.type
_entity.pdbx_description
1 polymer ?
#
loop_
_entity_poly.entity_id
_entity_poly.type
_entity_poly.pdbx_seq_one_letter_code
_entity_poly.pdbx_strand_id
1 'polypeptide(L)'
;MPARAKPDPGLDPLLRIKSETGVRVVETQGAWSRVAIESGWAAWVDNRRLIPIGGAAPGPVAAPASAAPAVPAPAPYVPEPEVWKATHTIPDGGLSAWSEPKADRQPILKVRSGTAVQVITTTGAWSRIRTEEGWEAWVDGRRLVEAG
;
A
#
# COMPACT_ATOMS: atom_id res chain seq x y z
N MET A 1 -19.50 -18.40 -6.84
CA MET A 1 -19.80 -17.07 -6.28
C MET A 1 -19.44 -15.99 -7.29
N PRO A 2 -20.32 -15.01 -7.55
CA PRO A 2 -20.01 -13.90 -8.46
C PRO A 2 -18.96 -12.98 -7.83
N ALA A 3 -17.85 -12.80 -8.52
CA ALA A 3 -16.75 -11.91 -8.14
C ALA A 3 -16.76 -10.65 -9.02
N ARG A 4 -16.66 -9.50 -8.37
CA ARG A 4 -16.85 -8.18 -8.98
C ARG A 4 -15.64 -7.28 -8.74
N ALA A 5 -15.41 -6.29 -9.62
CA ALA A 5 -14.29 -5.35 -9.44
C ALA A 5 -14.56 -4.34 -8.32
N LYS A 6 -15.83 -4.11 -8.00
CA LYS A 6 -16.27 -3.16 -6.97
C LYS A 6 -17.30 -3.83 -6.07
N PRO A 7 -17.45 -3.37 -4.82
CA PRO A 7 -18.47 -3.82 -3.89
C PRO A 7 -19.85 -3.25 -4.27
N ASP A 8 -20.29 -3.56 -5.49
CA ASP A 8 -21.53 -3.05 -6.06
C ASP A 8 -22.45 -4.22 -6.47
N PRO A 9 -23.69 -4.29 -5.95
CA PRO A 9 -24.62 -5.38 -6.25
C PRO A 9 -25.23 -5.29 -7.65
N GLY A 10 -25.24 -4.10 -8.27
CA GLY A 10 -25.78 -3.84 -9.61
C GLY A 10 -24.76 -4.10 -10.73
N LEU A 11 -23.49 -4.28 -10.41
CA LEU A 11 -22.45 -4.59 -11.39
C LEU A 11 -22.48 -6.05 -11.84
N ASP A 12 -22.27 -6.24 -13.14
CA ASP A 12 -22.06 -7.54 -13.75
C ASP A 12 -20.85 -8.26 -13.13
N PRO A 13 -21.00 -9.56 -12.81
CA PRO A 13 -19.91 -10.36 -12.29
C PRO A 13 -18.84 -10.56 -13.35
N LEU A 14 -17.62 -10.12 -13.06
CA LEU A 14 -16.46 -10.28 -13.94
C LEU A 14 -16.07 -11.74 -14.10
N LEU A 15 -16.21 -12.50 -13.01
CA LEU A 15 -15.85 -13.90 -12.96
C LEU A 15 -16.73 -14.60 -11.93
N ARG A 16 -16.95 -15.89 -12.12
CA ARG A 16 -17.61 -16.74 -11.14
C ARG A 16 -16.57 -17.63 -10.46
N ILE A 17 -16.19 -17.28 -9.23
CA ILE A 17 -15.30 -18.10 -8.40
C ILE A 17 -16.02 -19.42 -8.08
N LYS A 18 -15.34 -20.56 -8.24
CA LYS A 18 -15.91 -21.87 -7.86
C LYS A 18 -15.83 -22.04 -6.35
N SER A 19 -16.78 -22.79 -5.78
CA SER A 19 -16.95 -22.93 -4.33
C SER A 19 -15.77 -23.61 -3.59
N GLU A 20 -14.79 -24.13 -4.34
CA GLU A 20 -13.61 -24.84 -3.82
C GLU A 20 -12.31 -24.08 -4.10
N THR A 21 -12.41 -22.89 -4.68
CA THR A 21 -11.25 -22.02 -4.91
C THR A 21 -10.85 -21.39 -3.57
N GLY A 22 -9.65 -21.71 -3.09
CA GLY A 22 -9.07 -21.06 -1.92
C GLY A 22 -8.93 -19.57 -2.16
N VAL A 23 -9.62 -18.77 -1.35
CA VAL A 23 -9.62 -17.31 -1.46
C VAL A 23 -9.20 -16.68 -0.14
N ARG A 24 -8.31 -15.69 -0.20
CA ARG A 24 -7.85 -14.97 0.99
C ARG A 24 -8.58 -13.64 1.08
N VAL A 25 -9.32 -13.41 2.16
CA VAL A 25 -9.90 -12.10 2.44
C VAL A 25 -8.76 -11.13 2.75
N VAL A 26 -8.66 -10.05 1.98
CA VAL A 26 -7.64 -9.01 2.14
C VAL A 26 -8.24 -7.78 2.80
N GLU A 27 -9.52 -7.52 2.54
CA GLU A 27 -10.23 -6.33 3.02
C GLU A 27 -11.73 -6.61 3.12
N THR A 28 -12.39 -6.06 4.13
CA THR A 28 -13.85 -6.20 4.31
C THR A 28 -14.47 -4.81 4.37
N GLN A 29 -15.47 -4.56 3.53
CA GLN A 29 -16.20 -3.30 3.45
C GLN A 29 -17.70 -3.57 3.57
N GLY A 30 -18.23 -3.44 4.79
CA GLY A 30 -19.65 -3.66 5.07
C GLY A 30 -20.10 -5.07 4.76
N ALA A 31 -21.04 -5.24 3.82
CA ALA A 31 -21.55 -6.54 3.39
C ALA A 31 -20.63 -7.26 2.36
N TRP A 32 -19.55 -6.60 1.94
CA TRP A 32 -18.66 -7.08 0.88
C TRP A 32 -17.27 -7.38 1.43
N SER A 33 -16.62 -8.40 0.90
CA SER A 33 -15.25 -8.78 1.21
C SER A 33 -14.43 -8.85 -0.07
N ARG A 34 -13.33 -8.12 -0.11
CA ARG A 34 -12.33 -8.21 -1.16
C ARG A 34 -11.47 -9.42 -0.90
N VAL A 35 -11.57 -10.39 -1.78
CA VAL A 35 -10.80 -11.62 -1.73
C VAL A 35 -9.75 -11.62 -2.83
N ALA A 36 -8.52 -11.97 -2.47
CA ALA A 36 -7.47 -12.31 -3.42
C ALA A 36 -7.55 -13.81 -3.71
N ILE A 37 -7.53 -14.15 -5.00
CA ILE A 37 -7.32 -15.51 -5.48
C ILE A 37 -5.82 -15.75 -5.66
N GLU A 38 -5.38 -17.00 -5.55
CA GLU A 38 -3.96 -17.39 -5.68
C GLU A 38 -3.34 -17.00 -7.04
N SER A 39 -4.17 -16.72 -8.04
CA SER A 39 -3.73 -16.20 -9.35
C SER A 39 -3.32 -14.72 -9.31
N GLY A 40 -3.26 -14.07 -8.14
CA GLY A 40 -2.83 -12.68 -7.99
C GLY A 40 -3.90 -11.63 -8.33
N TRP A 41 -5.14 -12.06 -8.55
CA TRP A 41 -6.28 -11.17 -8.82
C TRP A 41 -7.12 -10.99 -7.57
N ALA A 42 -7.67 -9.79 -7.37
CA ALA A 42 -8.52 -9.47 -6.21
C ALA A 42 -9.90 -8.98 -6.66
N ALA A 43 -10.94 -9.52 -6.04
CA ALA A 43 -12.32 -9.18 -6.36
C ALA A 43 -13.22 -9.17 -5.14
N TRP A 44 -14.28 -8.39 -5.24
CA TRP A 44 -15.30 -8.25 -4.22
C TRP A 44 -16.33 -9.37 -4.35
N VAL A 45 -16.56 -10.06 -3.24
CA VAL A 45 -17.61 -11.06 -3.10
C VAL A 45 -18.45 -10.72 -1.87
N ASP A 46 -19.67 -11.24 -1.85
CA ASP A 46 -20.57 -11.03 -0.72
C ASP A 46 -20.00 -11.76 0.51
N ASN A 47 -19.75 -11.00 1.59
CA ASN A 47 -19.16 -11.55 2.81
C ASN A 47 -20.03 -12.66 3.41
N ARG A 48 -21.36 -12.56 3.26
CA ARG A 48 -22.32 -13.54 3.78
C ARG A 48 -22.23 -14.89 3.09
N ARG A 49 -21.54 -14.95 1.95
CA ARG A 49 -21.33 -16.17 1.16
C ARG A 49 -19.95 -16.77 1.41
N LEU A 50 -19.07 -16.07 2.12
CA LEU A 50 -17.75 -16.59 2.51
C LEU A 50 -17.87 -17.42 3.78
N ILE A 51 -17.23 -18.58 3.75
CA ILE A 51 -17.14 -19.47 4.91
C ILE A 51 -15.68 -19.41 5.38
N PRO A 52 -15.39 -18.82 6.56
CA PRO A 52 -14.03 -18.73 7.07
C PRO A 52 -13.51 -20.15 7.38
N ILE A 53 -12.49 -20.57 6.64
CA ILE A 53 -11.82 -21.85 6.83
C ILE A 53 -10.72 -21.61 7.87
N GLY A 54 -11.08 -21.72 9.15
CA GLY A 54 -10.21 -21.38 10.28
C GLY A 54 -10.73 -20.16 11.04
N GLY A 55 -11.55 -20.40 12.06
CA GLY A 55 -12.03 -19.36 12.95
C GLY A 55 -10.92 -18.79 13.81
N ALA A 56 -10.54 -17.54 13.58
CA ALA A 56 -10.05 -16.63 14.60
C ALA A 56 -10.20 -15.20 14.07
N ALA A 57 -11.14 -14.47 14.65
CA ALA A 57 -11.31 -13.04 14.39
C ALA A 57 -10.05 -12.27 14.83
N PRO A 58 -9.49 -11.36 14.02
CA PRO A 58 -8.53 -10.40 14.53
C PRO A 58 -9.28 -9.16 15.01
N GLY A 59 -9.56 -9.11 16.32
CA GLY A 59 -9.58 -7.85 17.05
C GLY A 59 -8.13 -7.39 17.30
N PRO A 60 -7.89 -6.07 17.45
CA PRO A 60 -6.54 -5.51 17.38
C PRO A 60 -5.81 -5.78 18.69
N VAL A 61 -4.60 -6.34 18.62
CA VAL A 61 -3.63 -6.16 19.71
C VAL A 61 -2.23 -6.18 19.13
N ALA A 62 -1.54 -5.08 19.39
CA ALA A 62 -0.14 -4.84 19.13
C ALA A 62 0.76 -5.85 19.87
N ALA A 63 2.01 -5.89 19.40
CA ALA A 63 3.13 -6.70 19.87
C ALA A 63 3.37 -6.73 21.39
N PRO A 64 4.19 -7.70 21.86
CA PRO A 64 5.45 -7.28 22.47
C PRO A 64 6.70 -7.90 21.82
N ALA A 65 7.82 -7.24 22.05
CA ALA A 65 9.08 -7.34 21.34
C ALA A 65 10.05 -8.45 21.82
N SER A 66 10.90 -8.87 20.86
CA SER A 66 12.34 -9.20 20.95
C SER A 66 12.83 -10.49 21.65
N ALA A 67 13.47 -11.36 20.85
CA ALA A 67 14.77 -11.96 21.14
C ALA A 67 15.39 -12.58 19.85
N ALA A 68 16.56 -12.08 19.43
CA ALA A 68 17.48 -12.75 18.48
C ALA A 68 18.43 -13.71 19.27
N PRO A 69 19.35 -14.52 18.67
CA PRO A 69 19.69 -14.76 17.26
C PRO A 69 19.84 -16.25 16.84
N ALA A 70 19.65 -16.59 15.56
CA ALA A 70 20.29 -17.75 14.91
C ALA A 70 20.26 -17.60 13.37
N VAL A 71 21.40 -17.81 12.71
CA VAL A 71 21.57 -17.86 11.24
C VAL A 71 21.99 -19.29 10.83
N PRO A 72 21.93 -19.76 9.56
CA PRO A 72 21.13 -19.34 8.39
C PRO A 72 20.48 -20.54 7.63
N ALA A 73 19.39 -20.29 6.89
CA ALA A 73 18.96 -21.13 5.76
C ALA A 73 18.51 -20.20 4.62
N PRO A 74 18.78 -20.53 3.33
CA PRO A 74 18.59 -19.59 2.23
C PRO A 74 17.12 -19.19 2.13
N ALA A 75 16.84 -17.93 2.42
CA ALA A 75 15.49 -17.40 2.46
C ALA A 75 14.87 -17.36 1.05
N PRO A 76 13.58 -17.67 0.88
CA PRO A 76 12.83 -17.10 -0.23
C PRO A 76 12.95 -15.57 -0.14
N TYR A 77 13.04 -14.88 -1.27
CA TYR A 77 13.08 -13.41 -1.32
C TYR A 77 11.85 -12.83 -0.62
N VAL A 78 11.96 -12.60 0.68
CA VAL A 78 11.11 -11.70 1.44
C VAL A 78 11.51 -10.34 0.89
N PRO A 79 10.61 -9.55 0.27
CA PRO A 79 10.94 -8.16 0.03
C PRO A 79 11.28 -7.61 1.41
N GLU A 80 12.54 -7.23 1.61
CA GLU A 80 13.01 -6.62 2.86
C GLU A 80 11.95 -5.58 3.27
N PRO A 81 11.60 -5.45 4.56
CA PRO A 81 10.76 -4.33 4.98
C PRO A 81 11.48 -3.11 4.43
N GLU A 82 10.90 -2.43 3.43
CA GLU A 82 11.59 -1.43 2.64
C GLU A 82 12.03 -0.35 3.63
N VAL A 83 13.28 -0.46 4.08
CA VAL A 83 13.80 0.38 5.15
C VAL A 83 13.76 1.75 4.53
N TRP A 84 12.89 2.60 5.09
CA TRP A 84 12.79 3.96 4.63
C TRP A 84 14.21 4.52 4.63
N LYS A 85 14.68 4.89 3.45
CA LYS A 85 16.04 5.39 3.24
C LYS A 85 15.92 6.78 2.67
N ALA A 86 16.25 7.77 3.49
CA ALA A 86 16.44 9.13 3.05
C ALA A 86 17.41 9.11 1.85
N THR A 87 16.88 9.42 0.67
CA THR A 87 17.65 9.52 -0.57
C THR A 87 17.75 10.97 -1.02
N HIS A 88 16.76 11.79 -0.66
CA HIS A 88 16.70 13.19 -0.99
C HIS A 88 16.22 14.01 0.21
N THR A 89 16.51 15.30 0.18
CA THR A 89 16.06 16.27 1.16
C THR A 89 15.35 17.40 0.45
N ILE A 90 14.31 17.93 1.10
CA ILE A 90 13.59 19.11 0.60
C ILE A 90 14.50 20.34 0.72
N PRO A 91 14.69 21.13 -0.36
CA PRO A 91 15.56 22.30 -0.37
C PRO A 91 15.07 23.39 0.58
N ASP A 92 15.97 24.33 0.88
CA ASP A 92 15.66 25.52 1.67
C ASP A 92 14.58 26.36 0.95
N GLY A 93 13.44 26.58 1.61
CA GLY A 93 12.22 27.13 1.01
C GLY A 93 10.99 26.20 1.03
N GLY A 94 11.21 24.89 1.23
CA GLY A 94 10.16 23.87 1.31
C GLY A 94 9.52 23.55 -0.04
N LEU A 95 8.93 22.36 -0.18
CA LEU A 95 8.26 21.93 -1.40
C LEU A 95 6.79 21.68 -1.17
N SER A 96 5.95 22.17 -2.08
CA SER A 96 4.57 21.74 -2.14
C SER A 96 4.51 20.26 -2.48
N ALA A 97 3.56 19.57 -1.86
CA ALA A 97 3.31 18.17 -2.08
C ALA A 97 1.88 17.96 -2.57
N TRP A 98 1.73 17.02 -3.48
CA TRP A 98 0.49 16.70 -4.17
C TRP A 98 0.15 15.23 -4.02
N SER A 99 -1.14 14.89 -4.01
CA SER A 99 -1.59 13.48 -4.01
C SER A 99 -1.35 12.79 -5.35
N GLU A 100 -1.26 13.55 -6.43
CA GLU A 100 -1.07 13.09 -7.80
C GLU A 100 0.06 13.91 -8.46
N PRO A 101 0.75 13.40 -9.49
CA PRO A 101 1.77 14.14 -10.25
C PRO A 101 1.12 15.17 -11.19
N LYS A 102 0.38 16.14 -10.64
CA LYS A 102 -0.38 17.16 -11.38
C LYS A 102 -0.21 18.53 -10.72
N ALA A 103 0.40 19.47 -11.44
CA ALA A 103 0.60 20.84 -10.96
C ALA A 103 -0.70 21.66 -10.89
N ASP A 104 -1.69 21.31 -11.72
CA ASP A 104 -3.00 21.99 -11.76
C ASP A 104 -3.88 21.68 -10.52
N ARG A 105 -3.44 20.76 -9.66
CA ARG A 105 -4.14 20.41 -8.42
C ARG A 105 -3.63 21.26 -7.26
N GLN A 106 -4.53 21.48 -6.31
CA GLN A 106 -4.18 22.12 -5.05
C GLN A 106 -3.24 21.21 -4.25
N PRO A 107 -2.11 21.72 -3.75
CA PRO A 107 -1.20 20.92 -2.94
C PRO A 107 -1.89 20.51 -1.64
N ILE A 108 -1.67 19.26 -1.24
CA ILE A 108 -2.20 18.71 0.02
C ILE A 108 -1.52 19.33 1.22
N LEU A 109 -0.21 19.57 1.13
CA LEU A 109 0.56 20.29 2.14
C LEU A 109 1.85 20.84 1.55
N LYS A 110 2.55 21.65 2.34
CA LYS A 110 3.92 22.08 2.04
C LYS A 110 4.89 21.35 2.97
N VAL A 111 5.75 20.52 2.39
CA VAL A 111 6.82 19.83 3.10
C VAL A 111 7.87 20.85 3.49
N ARG A 112 8.30 20.81 4.76
CA ARG A 112 9.27 21.76 5.29
C ARG A 112 10.64 21.55 4.66
N SER A 113 11.42 22.62 4.55
CA SER A 113 12.83 22.53 4.20
C SER A 113 13.59 21.62 5.16
N GLY A 114 14.59 20.91 4.66
CA GLY A 114 15.38 19.97 5.47
C GLY A 114 14.67 18.65 5.80
N THR A 115 13.44 18.45 5.34
CA THR A 115 12.75 17.16 5.52
C THR A 115 13.44 16.10 4.66
N ALA A 116 13.96 15.06 5.30
CA ALA A 116 14.48 13.89 4.63
C ALA A 116 13.34 13.07 4.02
N VAL A 117 13.49 12.68 2.77
CA VAL A 117 12.48 11.96 2.01
C VAL A 117 13.13 10.85 1.18
N GLN A 118 12.38 9.77 0.99
CA GLN A 118 12.76 8.67 0.13
C GLN A 118 12.03 8.81 -1.19
N VAL A 119 12.74 8.95 -2.30
CA VAL A 119 12.11 8.89 -3.63
C VAL A 119 11.77 7.43 -3.94
N ILE A 120 10.48 7.13 -4.06
CA ILE A 120 9.97 5.79 -4.40
C ILE A 120 9.97 5.60 -5.91
N THR A 121 9.46 6.59 -6.64
CA THR A 121 9.40 6.55 -8.11
C THR A 121 9.42 7.96 -8.68
N THR A 122 9.97 8.11 -9.88
CA THR A 122 10.01 9.37 -10.61
C THR A 122 9.28 9.19 -11.93
N THR A 123 8.31 10.05 -12.19
CA THR A 123 7.50 10.09 -13.41
C THR A 123 7.64 11.45 -14.06
N GLY A 124 8.47 11.53 -15.10
CA GLY A 124 8.73 12.78 -15.82
C GLY A 124 9.42 13.82 -14.93
N ALA A 125 8.72 14.93 -14.64
CA ALA A 125 9.21 15.98 -13.74
C ALA A 125 8.86 15.74 -12.26
N TRP A 126 8.04 14.74 -11.96
CA TRP A 126 7.49 14.49 -10.64
C TRP A 126 8.18 13.33 -9.96
N SER A 127 8.48 13.48 -8.68
CA SER A 127 9.00 12.40 -7.84
C SER A 127 8.00 12.09 -6.74
N ARG A 128 7.56 10.84 -6.66
CA ARG A 128 6.82 10.32 -5.52
C ARG A 128 7.82 10.06 -4.41
N ILE A 129 7.63 10.77 -3.33
CA ILE A 129 8.44 10.68 -2.13
C ILE A 129 7.68 10.00 -1.00
N ARG A 130 8.42 9.44 -0.05
CA ARG A 130 7.95 8.93 1.22
C ARG A 130 8.72 9.58 2.36
N THR A 131 8.03 10.09 3.38
CA THR A 131 8.67 10.59 4.60
C THR A 131 8.94 9.44 5.57
N GLU A 132 9.75 9.70 6.61
CA GLU A 132 10.02 8.75 7.69
C GLU A 132 8.74 8.23 8.37
N GLU A 133 7.73 9.10 8.49
CA GLU A 133 6.41 8.77 9.03
C GLU A 133 5.59 7.83 8.11
N GLY A 134 6.13 7.49 6.94
CA GLY A 134 5.49 6.61 5.97
C GLY A 134 4.45 7.30 5.08
N TRP A 135 4.34 8.63 5.16
CA TRP A 135 3.45 9.41 4.31
C TRP A 135 4.05 9.59 2.92
N GLU A 136 3.20 9.46 1.89
CA GLU A 136 3.60 9.53 0.50
C GLU A 136 2.97 10.72 -0.21
N ALA A 137 3.76 11.39 -1.03
CA ALA A 137 3.25 12.46 -1.91
C ALA A 137 4.14 12.67 -3.13
N TRP A 138 3.61 13.37 -4.10
CA TRP A 138 4.34 13.82 -5.28
C TRP A 138 4.88 15.22 -5.04
N VAL A 139 6.15 15.43 -5.36
CA VAL A 139 6.81 16.74 -5.35
C VAL A 139 7.51 16.95 -6.69
N ASP A 140 7.86 18.20 -6.98
CA ASP A 140 8.68 18.51 -8.15
C ASP A 140 10.09 17.91 -7.96
N GLY A 141 10.38 16.84 -8.70
CA GLY A 141 11.61 16.07 -8.54
C GLY A 141 12.85 16.86 -8.92
N ARG A 142 12.71 17.89 -9.76
CA ARG A 142 13.80 18.77 -10.20
C ARG A 142 14.25 19.73 -9.09
N ARG A 143 13.47 19.85 -8.03
CA ARG A 143 13.77 20.68 -6.86
C ARG A 143 14.30 19.87 -5.69
N LEU A 144 14.25 18.53 -5.75
CA LEU A 144 14.82 17.69 -4.71
C LEU A 144 16.35 17.78 -4.71
N VAL A 145 16.93 17.75 -3.52
CA VAL A 145 18.38 17.72 -3.32
C VAL A 145 18.75 16.31 -2.89
N GLU A 146 19.75 15.68 -3.50
CA GLU A 146 20.23 14.35 -3.04
C GLU A 146 20.74 14.45 -1.59
N ALA A 147 20.30 13.51 -0.76
CA ALA A 147 20.78 13.38 0.61
C ALA A 147 22.09 12.57 0.56
N GLY A 148 23.22 13.26 0.75
CA GLY A 148 24.56 12.68 0.80
C GLY A 148 24.87 11.98 2.12
#